data_AF-A0A2D6R5Q7-F1
#
_entry.id   AF-A0A2D6R5Q7-F1
#
_cell.length_a   1.000
_cell.length_b   1.000
_cell.length_c   1.000
_cell.angle_alpha   90.00
_cell.angle_beta   90.00
_cell.angle_gamma   90.00
#
_symmetry.space_group_name_H-M   'P 1'
#
loop_
_entity.id
_entity.type
_entity.pdbx_description
1 polymer ?
#
loop_
_entity_poly.entity_id
_entity_poly.type
_entity_poly.pdbx_seq_one_letter_code
_entity_poly.pdbx_strand_id
1 'polypeptide(L)'
;MRRKILKECTECASKNIYRNVERGETTCRDCGLVIEDRMVDFSQEWRDFADDGSSGQKRRTGAPTSHTSFDQGLGTEVGSTSDFYKLGSDRERDRFFRLRKWNIRISTAIERNLKVALAELKRVSSFLRLPRSVEEEAARIYRRAVQKGLVRGRSMESV
;
A
#
# COMPACT_ATOMS: atom_id res chain seq x y z
N MET A 1 -12.88 2.06 4.54
CA MET A 1 -14.27 1.82 4.96
C MET A 1 -14.27 0.87 6.15
N ARG A 2 -14.73 1.27 7.33
CA ARG A 2 -14.93 0.35 8.46
C ARG A 2 -16.27 -0.36 8.23
N ARG A 3 -16.26 -1.69 8.03
CA ARG A 3 -17.50 -2.50 7.91
C ARG A 3 -18.33 -2.29 9.19
N LYS A 4 -19.61 -1.95 9.05
CA LYS A 4 -20.55 -1.95 10.16
C LYS A 4 -20.83 -3.42 10.48
N ILE A 5 -20.16 -3.95 11.50
CA ILE A 5 -20.41 -5.32 11.95
C ILE A 5 -21.81 -5.32 12.54
N LEU A 6 -22.75 -5.97 11.86
CA LEU A 6 -24.10 -6.21 12.35
C LEU A 6 -23.99 -7.15 13.54
N LYS A 7 -24.39 -6.67 14.73
CA LYS A 7 -24.27 -7.43 15.99
C LYS A 7 -25.57 -8.12 16.40
N GLU A 8 -26.68 -7.73 15.79
CA GLU A 8 -28.02 -8.22 16.10
C GLU A 8 -28.90 -8.29 14.84
N CYS A 9 -29.83 -9.23 14.84
CA CYS A 9 -30.86 -9.37 13.83
C CYS A 9 -31.93 -8.27 14.00
N THR A 10 -32.36 -7.65 12.89
CA THR A 10 -33.36 -6.58 12.91
C THR A 10 -34.77 -7.06 13.27
N GLU A 11 -35.07 -8.35 13.04
CA GLU A 11 -36.40 -8.92 13.27
C GLU A 11 -36.56 -9.54 14.67
N CYS A 12 -35.58 -10.34 15.11
CA CYS A 12 -35.69 -11.09 16.37
C CYS A 12 -34.74 -10.62 17.48
N ALA A 13 -33.95 -9.57 17.23
CA ALA A 13 -32.91 -9.05 18.14
C ALA A 13 -31.86 -10.11 18.59
N SER A 14 -31.82 -11.27 17.92
CA SER A 14 -30.83 -12.31 18.24
C SER A 14 -29.43 -11.88 17.81
N LYS A 15 -28.44 -12.29 18.62
CA LYS A 15 -27.01 -12.14 18.35
C LYS A 15 -26.42 -13.34 17.60
N ASN A 16 -27.23 -14.36 17.33
CA ASN A 16 -26.81 -15.61 16.69
C ASN A 16 -26.75 -15.45 15.15
N ILE A 17 -25.79 -14.64 14.71
CA ILE A 17 -25.56 -14.32 13.30
C ILE A 17 -24.51 -15.28 12.74
N TYR A 18 -24.86 -15.98 11.67
CA TYR A 18 -23.98 -16.86 10.93
C TYR A 18 -23.58 -16.24 9.60
N ARG A 19 -22.31 -16.39 9.26
CA ARG A 19 -21.73 -15.83 8.03
C ARG A 19 -21.42 -16.98 7.08
N ASN A 20 -22.19 -17.12 6.01
CA ASN A 20 -21.98 -18.11 4.98
C ASN A 20 -21.08 -17.52 3.88
N VAL A 21 -19.81 -17.90 3.87
CA VAL A 21 -18.83 -17.43 2.88
C VAL A 21 -19.08 -18.01 1.49
N GLU A 22 -19.58 -19.25 1.40
CA GLU A 22 -19.83 -19.94 0.12
C GLU A 22 -20.96 -19.29 -0.67
N ARG A 23 -22.01 -18.84 0.02
CA ARG A 23 -23.14 -18.13 -0.59
C ARG A 23 -22.98 -16.61 -0.61
N GLY A 24 -22.02 -16.06 0.15
CA GLY A 24 -21.87 -14.61 0.31
C GLY A 24 -22.99 -13.96 1.14
N GLU A 25 -23.60 -14.74 2.04
CA GLU A 25 -24.77 -14.35 2.83
C GLU A 25 -24.45 -14.26 4.34
N THR A 26 -25.09 -13.33 5.04
CA THR A 26 -25.10 -13.25 6.51
C THR A 26 -26.52 -13.53 6.98
N THR A 27 -26.73 -14.61 7.72
CA THR A 27 -28.04 -15.13 8.10
C THR A 27 -28.18 -15.20 9.62
N CYS A 28 -29.35 -14.87 10.16
CA CYS A 28 -29.68 -15.14 11.55
C CYS A 28 -30.07 -16.62 11.72
N ARG A 29 -29.43 -17.35 12.65
CA ARG A 29 -29.75 -18.77 12.88
C ARG A 29 -31.10 -19.01 13.56
N ASP A 30 -31.58 -18.02 14.32
CA ASP A 30 -32.79 -18.20 15.13
C ASP A 30 -34.09 -17.92 14.35
N CYS A 31 -34.08 -17.00 13.38
CA CYS A 31 -35.25 -16.65 12.57
C CYS A 31 -35.08 -16.90 11.06
N GLY A 32 -33.90 -17.30 10.60
CA GLY A 32 -33.62 -17.58 9.19
C GLY A 32 -33.49 -16.34 8.30
N LEU A 33 -33.59 -15.13 8.85
CA LEU A 33 -33.48 -13.89 8.06
C LEU A 33 -32.09 -13.74 7.44
N VAL A 34 -32.04 -13.47 6.13
CA VAL A 34 -30.82 -13.03 5.43
C VAL A 34 -30.68 -11.53 5.63
N ILE A 35 -29.67 -11.13 6.40
CA ILE A 35 -29.40 -9.74 6.78
C ILE A 35 -28.55 -9.03 5.71
N GLU A 36 -27.62 -9.76 5.07
CA GLU A 36 -26.76 -9.26 3.99
C GLU A 36 -26.56 -10.38 2.96
N ASP A 37 -26.77 -10.10 1.68
CA ASP A 37 -26.74 -11.09 0.57
C ASP A 37 -25.63 -10.80 -0.48
N ARG A 38 -24.81 -9.77 -0.23
CA ARG A 38 -23.75 -9.31 -1.15
C ARG A 38 -22.43 -9.15 -0.45
N MET A 39 -22.01 -10.19 0.25
CA MET A 39 -20.75 -10.17 0.94
C MET A 39 -19.59 -10.21 -0.06
N VAL A 40 -18.92 -9.07 -0.20
CA VAL A 40 -17.65 -9.01 -0.92
C VAL A 40 -16.56 -9.61 -0.03
N ASP A 41 -15.82 -10.58 -0.58
CA ASP A 41 -14.58 -11.06 -0.01
C ASP A 41 -13.45 -10.10 -0.39
N PHE A 42 -12.73 -9.63 0.63
CA PHE A 42 -11.54 -8.78 0.48
C PHE A 42 -10.28 -9.52 0.92
N SER A 43 -10.39 -10.81 1.21
CA SER A 43 -9.24 -11.68 1.37
C SER A 43 -8.39 -11.63 0.11
N GLN A 44 -7.11 -11.91 0.27
CA GLN A 44 -6.19 -11.92 -0.85
C GLN A 44 -6.61 -13.06 -1.78
N GLU A 45 -6.99 -12.75 -3.02
CA GLU A 45 -7.12 -13.77 -4.05
C GLU A 45 -5.70 -14.33 -4.30
N TRP A 46 -5.31 -15.36 -3.55
CA TRP A 46 -4.06 -16.09 -3.78
C TRP A 46 -4.21 -16.97 -5.04
N ARG A 47 -4.33 -16.32 -6.20
CA ARG A 47 -3.85 -16.93 -7.43
C ARG A 47 -2.34 -16.74 -7.46
N ASP A 48 -1.63 -17.67 -6.81
CA ASP A 48 -0.20 -17.79 -6.98
C ASP A 48 0.04 -18.38 -8.37
N PHE A 49 0.44 -17.53 -9.33
CA PHE A 49 0.98 -17.99 -10.61
C PHE A 49 2.42 -18.54 -10.46
N ALA A 50 2.79 -18.96 -9.25
CA ALA A 50 4.16 -19.27 -8.85
C ALA A 50 4.67 -20.62 -9.40
N ASP A 51 3.78 -21.52 -9.82
CA ASP A 51 4.16 -22.88 -10.24
C ASP A 51 4.63 -22.96 -11.71
N ASP A 52 4.39 -21.90 -12.50
CA ASP A 52 4.77 -21.86 -13.92
C ASP A 52 6.09 -21.12 -14.10
N GLY A 53 7.19 -21.71 -13.57
CA GLY A 53 8.65 -21.61 -13.86
C GLY A 53 9.28 -20.32 -14.42
N SER A 54 8.51 -19.25 -14.50
CA SER A 54 8.82 -17.97 -15.11
C SER A 54 8.94 -16.97 -13.98
N SER A 55 10.04 -16.24 -13.98
CA SER A 55 10.52 -15.30 -12.97
C SER A 55 9.64 -14.07 -12.78
N GLY A 56 8.33 -14.24 -12.64
CA GLY A 56 7.39 -13.16 -12.45
C GLY A 56 6.27 -13.65 -11.56
N GLN A 57 6.23 -13.13 -10.35
CA GLN A 57 5.00 -13.02 -9.58
C GLN A 57 3.99 -12.26 -10.46
N LYS A 58 3.24 -12.97 -11.33
CA LYS A 58 2.21 -12.41 -12.24
C LYS A 58 0.97 -12.02 -11.43
N ARG A 59 1.17 -11.31 -10.33
CA ARG A 59 0.09 -10.66 -9.57
C ARG A 59 -0.46 -9.57 -10.48
N ARG A 60 -1.74 -9.66 -10.84
CA ARG A 60 -2.44 -8.61 -11.61
C ARG A 60 -2.69 -7.36 -10.77
N THR A 61 -2.46 -7.45 -9.47
CA THR A 61 -2.50 -6.36 -8.51
C THR A 61 -1.08 -5.83 -8.29
N GLY A 62 -0.95 -4.50 -8.29
CA GLY A 62 0.31 -3.82 -8.02
C GLY A 62 0.88 -4.12 -6.64
N ALA A 63 2.05 -3.55 -6.33
CA ALA A 63 2.68 -3.71 -5.03
C ALA A 63 1.75 -3.25 -3.89
N PRO A 64 1.79 -3.91 -2.71
CA PRO A 64 1.05 -3.43 -1.55
C PRO A 64 1.53 -2.03 -1.16
N THR A 65 0.60 -1.20 -0.68
CA THR A 65 0.96 0.13 -0.20
C THR A 65 1.79 0.03 1.09
N SER A 66 2.76 0.92 1.23
CA SER A 66 3.66 0.95 2.39
C SER A 66 3.77 2.36 2.97
N HIS A 67 3.98 2.47 4.28
CA HIS A 67 4.18 3.76 4.93
C HIS A 67 5.63 4.28 4.78
N THR A 68 6.58 3.41 4.48
CA THR A 68 8.00 3.76 4.25
C THR A 68 8.28 4.47 2.94
N SER A 69 7.50 4.25 1.88
CA SER A 69 7.70 4.95 0.59
C SER A 69 7.08 6.34 0.63
N PHE A 70 7.72 7.40 0.13
CA PHE A 70 7.16 8.77 0.24
C PHE A 70 5.78 8.94 -0.45
N ASP A 71 5.53 8.18 -1.50
CA ASP A 71 4.31 8.12 -2.32
C ASP A 71 3.39 6.94 -1.96
N GLN A 72 3.68 6.25 -0.86
CA GLN A 72 3.01 5.03 -0.43
C GLN A 72 3.14 3.83 -1.37
N GLY A 73 4.09 3.84 -2.31
CA GLY A 73 4.28 2.77 -3.29
C GLY A 73 3.45 2.94 -4.57
N LEU A 74 2.95 4.15 -4.83
CA LEU A 74 2.20 4.48 -6.05
C LEU A 74 3.10 4.87 -7.24
N GLY A 75 4.37 5.20 -6.98
CA GLY A 75 5.32 5.58 -8.00
C GLY A 75 5.67 4.41 -8.91
N THR A 76 5.84 4.72 -10.18
CA THR A 76 6.31 3.80 -11.20
C THR A 76 7.76 4.13 -11.56
N GLU A 77 8.45 3.17 -12.19
CA GLU A 77 9.78 3.39 -12.75
C GLU A 77 9.73 3.20 -14.27
N VAL A 78 10.39 4.10 -15.00
CA VAL A 78 10.46 4.03 -16.47
C VAL A 78 11.71 3.26 -16.87
N GLY A 79 11.51 1.98 -17.18
CA GLY A 79 12.52 1.07 -17.72
C GLY A 79 13.69 0.75 -16.76
N SER A 80 14.52 -0.20 -17.18
CA SER A 80 15.72 -0.60 -16.45
C SER A 80 17.00 -0.09 -17.12
N THR A 81 18.12 -0.19 -16.41
CA THR A 81 19.45 0.08 -17.00
C THR A 81 19.74 -0.84 -18.20
N SER A 82 19.27 -2.09 -18.20
CA SER A 82 19.41 -2.97 -19.35
C SER A 82 18.59 -2.52 -20.56
N ASP A 83 17.42 -1.91 -20.35
CA ASP A 83 16.59 -1.42 -21.46
C ASP A 83 17.22 -0.20 -22.12
N PHE A 84 17.96 0.61 -21.35
CA PHE A 84 18.74 1.72 -21.88
C PHE A 84 19.81 1.25 -22.89
N TYR A 85 20.54 0.17 -22.58
CA TYR A 85 21.58 -0.36 -23.47
C TYR A 85 21.03 -1.04 -24.73
N LYS A 86 19.75 -1.43 -24.73
CA LYS A 86 19.07 -1.97 -25.91
C LYS A 86 18.63 -0.88 -26.90
N LEU A 87 18.67 0.40 -26.51
CA LEU A 87 18.32 1.52 -27.39
C LEU A 87 19.43 1.73 -28.44
N GLY A 88 19.04 1.69 -29.71
CA GLY A 88 19.97 1.70 -30.84
C GLY A 88 20.49 3.09 -31.20
N SER A 89 19.68 4.14 -30.99
CA SER A 89 20.06 5.51 -31.36
C SER A 89 20.23 6.45 -30.16
N ASP A 90 21.12 7.43 -30.29
CA ASP A 90 21.31 8.47 -29.26
C ASP A 90 20.04 9.29 -29.02
N ARG A 91 19.23 9.52 -30.07
CA ARG A 91 17.94 10.21 -29.95
C ARG A 91 16.95 9.46 -29.06
N GLU A 92 16.94 8.12 -29.10
CA GLU A 92 16.11 7.29 -28.24
C GLU A 92 16.60 7.30 -26.81
N ARG A 93 17.92 7.26 -26.60
CA ARG A 93 18.56 7.39 -25.27
C ARG A 93 18.22 8.73 -24.63
N ASP A 94 18.30 9.83 -25.36
CA ASP A 94 17.92 11.15 -24.89
C ASP A 94 16.43 11.22 -24.52
N ARG A 95 15.56 10.62 -25.33
CA ARG A 95 14.13 10.53 -25.04
C ARG A 95 13.88 9.74 -23.76
N PHE A 96 14.56 8.60 -23.59
CA PHE A 96 14.48 7.77 -22.40
C PHE A 96 14.92 8.54 -21.15
N PHE A 97 16.04 9.25 -21.21
CA PHE A 97 16.50 10.10 -20.10
C PHE A 97 15.49 11.21 -19.76
N ARG A 98 14.90 11.85 -20.76
CA ARG A 98 13.84 12.85 -20.53
C ARG A 98 12.65 12.22 -19.81
N LEU A 99 12.13 11.10 -20.29
CA LEU A 99 11.00 10.40 -19.66
C LEU A 99 11.32 10.02 -18.20
N ARG A 100 12.50 9.44 -17.94
CA ARG A 100 12.92 9.08 -16.58
C ARG A 100 13.06 10.30 -15.67
N LYS A 101 13.63 11.40 -16.19
CA LYS A 101 13.75 12.66 -15.46
C LYS A 101 12.39 13.26 -15.14
N TRP A 102 11.43 13.17 -16.05
CA TRP A 102 10.04 13.60 -15.84
C TRP A 102 9.33 12.75 -14.79
N ASN A 103 9.55 11.43 -14.79
CA ASN A 103 8.92 10.49 -13.87
C ASN A 103 9.37 10.65 -12.40
N ILE A 104 10.67 10.92 -12.17
CA ILE A 104 11.24 11.01 -10.80
C ILE A 104 10.91 12.37 -10.13
N ARG A 105 10.21 13.29 -10.81
CA ARG A 105 9.98 14.63 -10.28
C ARG A 105 9.06 14.59 -9.07
N ILE A 106 9.52 15.26 -8.03
CA ILE A 106 8.78 15.43 -6.80
C ILE A 106 8.02 16.75 -6.90
N SER A 107 6.72 16.70 -6.69
CA SER A 107 5.83 17.83 -6.98
C SER A 107 5.62 18.71 -5.75
N THR A 108 5.51 18.11 -4.56
CA THR A 108 5.14 18.85 -3.35
C THR A 108 6.29 19.03 -2.36
N ALA A 109 6.23 20.09 -1.55
CA ALA A 109 7.15 20.29 -0.44
C ALA A 109 7.04 19.15 0.61
N ILE A 110 5.84 18.59 0.77
CA ILE A 110 5.57 17.47 1.66
C ILE A 110 6.28 16.21 1.16
N GLU A 111 6.15 15.86 -0.12
CA GLU A 111 6.84 14.69 -0.70
C GLU A 111 8.36 14.84 -0.60
N ARG A 112 8.90 16.04 -0.85
CA ARG A 112 10.35 16.30 -0.69
C ARG A 112 10.82 16.04 0.74
N ASN A 113 10.06 16.52 1.73
CA ASN A 113 10.36 16.25 3.14
C ASN A 113 10.25 14.75 3.47
N LEU A 114 9.17 14.09 3.06
CA LEU A 114 8.95 12.66 3.29
C LEU A 114 10.05 11.81 2.66
N LYS A 115 10.52 12.16 1.45
CA LYS A 115 11.60 11.41 0.80
C LYS A 115 12.89 11.41 1.62
N VAL A 116 13.27 12.55 2.18
CA VAL A 116 14.48 12.66 2.99
C VAL A 116 14.30 11.99 4.35
N ALA A 117 13.20 12.31 5.04
CA ALA A 117 12.95 11.82 6.39
C ALA A 117 12.73 10.30 6.46
N LEU A 118 12.00 9.72 5.50
CA LEU A 118 11.76 8.27 5.47
C LEU A 118 13.03 7.50 5.10
N ALA A 119 13.90 8.06 4.25
CA ALA A 119 15.21 7.48 3.98
C ALA A 119 16.09 7.46 5.25
N GLU A 120 16.03 8.52 6.05
CA GLU A 120 16.78 8.62 7.30
C GLU A 120 16.22 7.69 8.38
N LEU A 121 14.90 7.61 8.53
CA LEU A 121 14.23 6.64 9.40
C LEU A 121 14.63 5.20 9.06
N LYS A 122 14.71 4.87 7.76
CA LYS A 122 15.16 3.56 7.29
C LYS A 122 16.63 3.30 7.60
N ARG A 123 17.48 4.32 7.51
CA ARG A 123 18.90 4.23 7.88
C ARG A 123 19.03 3.91 9.38
N VAL A 124 18.29 4.62 10.22
CA VAL A 124 18.30 4.42 11.69
C VAL A 124 17.69 3.08 12.07
N SER A 125 16.57 2.67 11.47
CA SER A 125 15.94 1.38 11.74
C SER A 125 16.88 0.22 11.40
N SER A 126 17.59 0.32 10.27
CA SER A 126 18.58 -0.66 9.84
C SER A 126 19.77 -0.72 10.80
N PHE A 127 20.30 0.44 11.22
CA PHE A 127 21.40 0.52 12.20
C PHE A 127 21.02 -0.13 13.54
N LEU A 128 19.81 0.10 14.01
CA LEU A 128 19.27 -0.47 15.26
C LEU A 128 18.73 -1.89 15.10
N ARG A 129 18.76 -2.47 13.88
CA ARG A 129 18.21 -3.79 13.54
C ARG A 129 16.74 -3.97 13.97
N LEU A 130 15.94 -2.92 13.81
CA LEU A 130 14.52 -2.94 14.16
C LEU A 130 13.71 -3.76 13.14
N PRO A 131 12.63 -4.43 13.57
CA PRO A 131 11.74 -5.14 12.66
C PRO A 131 10.96 -4.17 11.77
N ARG A 132 10.57 -4.62 10.58
CA ARG A 132 9.83 -3.83 9.59
C ARG A 132 8.52 -3.24 10.13
N SER A 133 7.86 -3.94 11.06
CA SER A 133 6.64 -3.43 11.71
C SER A 133 6.87 -2.10 12.43
N VAL A 134 8.03 -1.94 13.09
CA VAL A 134 8.40 -0.71 13.80
C VAL A 134 8.74 0.40 12.80
N GLU A 135 9.44 0.07 11.72
CA GLU A 135 9.76 1.03 10.64
C GLU A 135 8.47 1.60 10.01
N GLU A 136 7.50 0.73 9.69
CA GLU A 136 6.24 1.15 9.10
C GLU A 136 5.39 2.00 10.06
N GLU A 137 5.38 1.65 11.35
CA GLU A 137 4.66 2.42 12.36
C GLU A 137 5.31 3.79 12.59
N ALA A 138 6.64 3.87 12.65
CA ALA A 138 7.37 5.13 12.73
C ALA A 138 7.08 6.03 11.52
N ALA A 139 7.14 5.46 10.31
CA ALA A 139 6.79 6.17 9.08
C ALA A 139 5.34 6.67 9.07
N ARG A 140 4.41 5.86 9.60
CA ARG A 140 2.99 6.24 9.75
C ARG A 140 2.81 7.41 10.72
N ILE A 141 3.55 7.44 11.83
CA ILE A 141 3.52 8.54 12.81
C ILE A 141 4.11 9.82 12.19
N TYR A 142 5.27 9.73 11.55
CA TYR A 142 5.92 10.86 10.91
C TYR A 142 5.03 11.51 9.85
N ARG A 143 4.39 10.70 8.98
CA ARG A 143 3.41 11.22 8.01
C ARG A 143 2.26 11.98 8.65
N ARG A 144 1.71 11.50 9.78
CA ARG A 144 0.67 12.21 10.51
C ARG A 144 1.18 13.54 11.07
N ALA A 145 2.43 13.59 11.53
CA ALA A 145 3.05 14.82 12.01
C ALA A 145 3.22 15.85 10.88
N VAL A 146 3.69 15.41 9.70
CA VAL A 146 3.82 16.26 8.50
C VAL A 146 2.46 16.79 8.04
N GLN A 147 1.44 15.92 7.99
CA GLN A 147 0.07 16.33 7.62
C GLN A 147 -0.51 17.36 8.58
N LYS A 148 -0.19 17.27 9.87
CA LYS A 148 -0.57 18.25 10.89
C LYS A 148 0.31 19.51 10.91
N GLY A 149 1.34 19.58 10.07
CA GLY A 149 2.24 20.73 9.98
C GLY A 149 3.24 20.85 11.13
N LEU A 150 3.39 19.83 11.99
CA LEU A 150 4.24 19.88 13.19
C LEU A 150 5.75 19.89 12.89
N VAL A 151 6.13 19.52 11.66
CA VAL A 151 7.53 19.41 11.21
C VAL A 151 8.07 20.75 10.68
N ARG A 152 7.20 21.71 10.37
CA ARG A 152 7.63 23.00 9.79
C ARG A 152 8.42 23.80 10.83
N GLY A 153 9.65 24.17 10.48
CA GLY A 153 10.53 24.97 11.34
C GLY A 153 11.38 24.18 12.34
N ARG A 154 11.34 22.84 12.30
CA ARG A 154 12.19 21.96 13.10
C ARG A 154 13.21 21.24 12.23
N SER A 155 14.34 20.84 12.80
CA SER A 155 15.28 19.97 12.11
C SER A 155 14.64 18.59 11.92
N MET A 156 14.88 17.97 10.75
CA MET A 156 14.29 16.67 10.41
C MET A 156 14.74 15.56 11.35
N GLU A 157 15.95 15.68 11.91
CA GLU A 157 16.52 14.72 12.88
C GLU A 157 15.90 14.81 14.27
N SER A 158 15.24 15.94 14.59
CA SER A 158 14.66 16.18 15.92
C SER A 158 13.21 15.69 16.05
N VAL A 159 12.55 15.28 14.97
CA VAL A 159 11.09 15.05 14.92
C VAL A 159 10.74 13.58 14.73
#